data_AF-A0A4Q3XVM5-F1
#
_entry.id   AF-A0A4Q3XVM5-F1
#
_cell.length_a   1.000
_cell.length_b   1.000
_cell.length_c   1.000
_cell.angle_alpha   90.00
_cell.angle_beta   90.00
_cell.angle_gamma   90.00
#
_symmetry.space_group_name_H-M   'P 1'
#
loop_
_entity.id
_entity.type
_entity.pdbx_description
1 polymer ?
#
loop_
_entity_poly.entity_id
_entity_poly.type
_entity_poly.pdbx_seq_one_letter_code
_entity_poly.pdbx_strand_id
1 'polypeptide(L)'
;MKKYFGFVIKFLSLAAWLVPSLAFAWQPWNYPTAPSRMYSAGFTVNNYDRNDVVAFWHAVYKASEGYQDRIKWTGNYTGNNGTIANAFVDDVERRLNYFRAMCGVDANAVVNSNANVLINLLDPFKPSLSTSKAEAAQNAALMLSRNFNTTTGANPAMSHNPPSSLIGWSPSAWNAAANGNLAFGVFGPGAVTEYMLEELSSGTAVSSWN
;
A
#
# COMPACT_ATOMS: atom_id res chain seq x y z
N MET A 1 -6.65 -69.27 43.84
CA MET A 1 -7.55 -69.11 42.68
C MET A 1 -7.74 -67.62 42.40
N LYS A 2 -7.26 -67.21 41.21
CA LYS A 2 -7.39 -65.95 40.44
C LYS A 2 -7.86 -64.67 41.16
N LYS A 3 -6.91 -63.76 41.39
CA LYS A 3 -7.15 -62.30 41.48
C LYS A 3 -7.00 -61.71 40.07
N TYR A 4 -8.05 -61.08 39.54
CA TYR A 4 -8.00 -60.37 38.26
C TYR A 4 -7.55 -58.92 38.51
N PHE A 5 -6.37 -58.58 38.01
CA PHE A 5 -5.89 -57.20 37.89
C PHE A 5 -6.53 -56.58 36.65
N GLY A 6 -7.37 -55.55 36.84
CA GLY A 6 -7.93 -54.74 35.76
C GLY A 6 -6.97 -53.62 35.38
N PHE A 7 -6.40 -53.72 34.18
CA PHE A 7 -5.55 -52.72 33.54
C PHE A 7 -6.43 -51.56 33.02
N VAL A 8 -6.31 -50.37 33.61
CA VAL A 8 -6.99 -49.17 33.10
C VAL A 8 -6.13 -48.55 32.00
N ILE A 9 -6.53 -48.76 30.75
CA ILE A 9 -5.97 -48.07 29.59
C ILE A 9 -6.50 -46.63 29.61
N LYS A 10 -5.63 -45.67 29.93
CA LYS A 10 -5.90 -44.25 29.69
C LYS A 10 -5.77 -43.99 28.18
N PHE A 11 -6.91 -43.81 27.49
CA PHE A 11 -6.93 -43.18 26.18
C PHE A 11 -6.57 -41.69 26.37
N LEU A 12 -5.38 -41.27 25.92
CA LEU A 12 -5.11 -39.87 25.62
C LEU A 12 -5.76 -39.55 24.27
N SER A 13 -6.91 -38.87 24.29
CA SER A 13 -7.43 -38.21 23.10
C SER A 13 -6.64 -36.91 22.89
N LEU A 14 -5.72 -36.91 21.93
CA LEU A 14 -5.07 -35.71 21.43
C LEU A 14 -6.11 -34.96 20.56
N ALA A 15 -6.89 -34.08 21.17
CA ALA A 15 -7.77 -33.17 20.44
C ALA A 15 -6.90 -32.08 19.80
N ALA A 16 -6.61 -32.24 18.51
CA ALA A 16 -6.07 -31.16 17.69
C ALA A 16 -7.13 -30.06 17.63
N TRP A 17 -6.90 -28.97 18.35
CA TRP A 17 -7.67 -27.74 18.19
C TRP A 17 -7.34 -27.15 16.82
N LEU A 18 -8.11 -27.54 15.80
CA LEU A 18 -8.37 -26.70 14.66
C LEU A 18 -9.07 -25.46 15.20
N VAL A 19 -8.29 -24.43 15.51
CA VAL A 19 -8.83 -23.09 15.72
C VAL A 19 -9.25 -22.64 14.33
N PRO A 20 -10.55 -22.52 14.00
CA PRO A 20 -10.90 -21.74 12.83
C PRO A 20 -10.36 -20.34 13.13
N SER A 21 -9.52 -19.80 12.24
CA SER A 21 -9.25 -18.38 12.25
C SER A 21 -10.60 -17.68 12.17
N LEU A 22 -11.05 -17.15 13.30
CA LEU A 22 -12.22 -16.28 13.35
C LEU A 22 -11.81 -15.01 12.61
N ALA A 23 -11.98 -15.02 11.29
CA ALA A 23 -12.07 -13.79 10.54
C ALA A 23 -13.29 -13.06 11.13
N PHE A 24 -13.03 -11.99 11.88
CA PHE A 24 -14.09 -11.07 12.26
C PHE A 24 -14.66 -10.52 10.97
N ALA A 25 -15.82 -11.01 10.53
CA ALA A 25 -16.57 -10.36 9.47
C ALA A 25 -16.90 -8.94 9.94
N TRP A 26 -16.81 -7.98 9.03
CA TRP A 26 -17.35 -6.65 9.25
C TRP A 26 -18.82 -6.80 9.64
N GLN A 27 -19.19 -6.36 10.86
CA GLN A 27 -20.57 -6.49 11.36
C GLN A 27 -21.31 -5.16 11.19
N PRO A 28 -22.35 -5.10 10.35
CA PRO A 28 -23.28 -3.99 10.42
C PRO A 28 -24.00 -4.02 11.78
N TRP A 29 -24.17 -2.85 12.39
CA TRP A 29 -24.94 -2.57 13.63
C TRP A 29 -24.19 -2.40 14.96
N ASN A 30 -22.88 -2.64 15.00
CA ASN A 30 -22.04 -2.15 16.10
C ASN A 30 -21.21 -0.97 15.60
N TYR A 31 -21.81 0.22 15.54
CA TYR A 31 -21.02 1.44 15.47
C TYR A 31 -20.38 1.65 16.84
N PRO A 32 -19.05 1.53 17.02
CA PRO A 32 -18.43 2.32 18.05
C PRO A 32 -18.77 3.78 17.70
N THR A 33 -19.49 4.44 18.61
CA THR A 33 -19.47 5.89 18.72
C THR A 33 -18.05 6.38 18.45
N ALA A 34 -17.89 7.32 17.51
CA ALA A 34 -16.63 7.82 16.96
C ALA A 34 -15.40 7.59 17.88
N PRO A 35 -14.33 6.97 17.33
CA PRO A 35 -13.64 7.58 16.20
C PRO A 35 -13.38 6.60 15.04
N SER A 36 -14.42 6.20 14.33
CA SER A 36 -14.40 5.25 13.20
C SER A 36 -13.86 5.83 11.88
N ARG A 37 -13.03 6.89 11.95
CA ARG A 37 -12.18 7.39 10.86
C ARG A 37 -10.70 7.01 11.03
N MET A 38 -10.32 6.31 12.10
CA MET A 38 -8.90 6.10 12.47
C MET A 38 -8.25 4.81 11.94
N TYR A 39 -9.00 3.77 11.58
CA TYR A 39 -8.37 2.54 11.09
C TYR A 39 -7.96 2.67 9.62
N SER A 40 -6.71 2.29 9.34
CA SER A 40 -6.14 2.23 8.00
C SER A 40 -5.77 0.80 7.56
N ALA A 41 -5.88 -0.18 8.46
CA ALA A 41 -5.42 -1.56 8.31
C ALA A 41 -6.28 -2.55 9.12
N GLY A 42 -6.01 -3.85 8.96
CA GLY A 42 -6.67 -4.94 9.70
C GLY A 42 -8.04 -5.31 9.14
N PHE A 43 -8.30 -4.97 7.88
CA PHE A 43 -9.61 -5.15 7.28
C PHE A 43 -9.88 -6.59 6.83
N THR A 44 -11.14 -6.97 6.91
CA THR A 44 -11.69 -8.26 6.49
C THR A 44 -13.05 -8.01 5.84
N VAL A 45 -13.34 -8.75 4.77
CA VAL A 45 -14.62 -8.64 4.04
C VAL A 45 -15.00 -10.02 3.51
N ASN A 46 -16.27 -10.38 3.61
CA ASN A 46 -16.83 -11.55 2.95
C ASN A 46 -17.30 -11.17 1.54
N ASN A 47 -16.48 -11.47 0.53
CA ASN A 47 -16.79 -11.16 -0.86
C ASN A 47 -17.91 -12.04 -1.46
N TYR A 48 -18.44 -13.04 -0.74
CA TYR A 48 -19.64 -13.79 -1.11
C TYR A 48 -20.94 -13.13 -0.64
N ASP A 49 -20.87 -12.14 0.26
CA ASP A 49 -22.03 -11.38 0.72
C ASP A 49 -22.02 -9.97 0.10
N ARG A 50 -22.98 -9.72 -0.78
CA ARG A 50 -23.13 -8.41 -1.44
C ARG A 50 -23.34 -7.28 -0.43
N ASN A 51 -24.05 -7.53 0.67
CA ASN A 51 -24.30 -6.49 1.67
C ASN A 51 -23.02 -6.13 2.42
N ASP A 52 -22.18 -7.13 2.71
CA ASP A 52 -20.88 -6.91 3.35
C ASP A 52 -19.97 -6.09 2.42
N VAL A 53 -19.87 -6.47 1.14
CA VAL A 53 -19.08 -5.73 0.14
C VAL A 53 -19.53 -4.26 0.00
N VAL A 54 -20.84 -4.03 -0.12
CA VAL A 54 -21.39 -2.68 -0.27
C VAL A 54 -21.07 -1.83 0.95
N ALA A 55 -21.23 -2.40 2.14
CA ALA A 55 -21.04 -1.65 3.35
C ALA A 55 -19.55 -1.43 3.68
N PHE A 56 -18.68 -2.40 3.33
CA PHE A 56 -17.23 -2.23 3.34
C PHE A 56 -16.77 -1.09 2.40
N TRP A 57 -17.35 -0.98 1.20
CA TRP A 57 -17.08 0.15 0.29
C TRP A 57 -17.47 1.50 0.91
N HIS A 58 -18.66 1.60 1.49
CA HIS A 58 -19.11 2.83 2.16
C HIS A 58 -18.27 3.18 3.40
N ALA A 59 -17.85 2.18 4.18
CA ALA A 59 -17.13 2.40 5.42
C ALA A 59 -15.63 2.66 5.21
N VAL A 60 -14.99 1.99 4.24
CA VAL A 60 -13.53 1.98 4.10
C VAL A 60 -13.08 2.76 2.87
N TYR A 61 -13.56 2.38 1.68
CA TYR A 61 -13.18 3.09 0.44
C TYR A 61 -13.63 4.55 0.50
N LYS A 62 -14.92 4.81 0.78
CA LYS A 62 -15.44 6.19 0.83
C LYS A 62 -14.84 7.03 1.96
N ALA A 63 -14.39 6.43 3.06
CA ALA A 63 -13.74 7.17 4.14
C ALA A 63 -12.40 7.81 3.72
N SER A 64 -11.73 7.24 2.71
CA SER A 64 -10.49 7.81 2.12
C SER A 64 -10.75 8.89 1.06
N GLU A 65 -11.99 9.23 0.74
CA GLU A 65 -12.33 10.31 -0.20
C GLU A 65 -12.14 11.71 0.40
N GLY A 66 -11.97 12.72 -0.45
CA GLY A 66 -11.65 14.11 -0.02
C GLY A 66 -10.24 14.23 0.56
N TYR A 67 -9.34 13.30 0.23
CA TYR A 67 -7.95 13.26 0.67
C TYR A 67 -7.16 14.49 0.19
N GLN A 68 -7.60 15.13 -0.88
CA GLN A 68 -7.01 16.33 -1.47
C GLN A 68 -6.97 17.48 -0.44
N ASP A 69 -7.97 17.59 0.43
CA ASP A 69 -8.01 18.62 1.47
C ASP A 69 -7.11 18.28 2.67
N ARG A 70 -6.71 16.99 2.80
CA ARG A 70 -6.00 16.44 3.94
C ARG A 70 -4.51 16.23 3.71
N ILE A 71 -4.01 16.33 2.47
CA ILE A 71 -2.58 16.13 2.17
C ILE A 71 -1.66 17.07 2.96
N LYS A 72 -2.05 18.35 3.12
CA LYS A 72 -1.28 19.40 3.81
C LYS A 72 0.21 19.39 3.45
N TRP A 73 0.51 19.25 2.15
CA TRP A 73 1.88 19.21 1.67
C TRP A 73 2.60 20.53 1.97
N THR A 74 3.78 20.45 2.58
CA THR A 74 4.59 21.62 2.98
C THR A 74 5.79 21.86 2.07
N GLY A 75 5.96 21.04 1.03
CA GLY A 75 7.07 21.13 0.09
C GLY A 75 6.86 22.18 -1.01
N ASN A 76 7.72 22.15 -2.01
CA ASN A 76 7.63 23.02 -3.17
C ASN A 76 8.21 22.37 -4.44
N TYR A 77 7.85 22.93 -5.59
CA TYR A 77 8.30 22.46 -6.89
C TYR A 77 9.75 22.83 -7.23
N THR A 78 10.48 23.54 -6.36
CA THR A 78 11.87 23.95 -6.63
C THR A 78 12.91 22.94 -6.13
N GLY A 79 12.51 21.96 -5.32
CA GLY A 79 13.44 20.96 -4.79
C GLY A 79 13.21 20.56 -3.33
N ASN A 80 12.22 21.13 -2.64
CA ASN A 80 11.90 20.75 -1.26
C ASN A 80 10.78 19.72 -1.23
N ASN A 81 11.05 18.51 -0.72
CA ASN A 81 10.05 17.47 -0.56
C ASN A 81 8.98 17.82 0.48
N GLY A 82 9.32 18.62 1.49
CA GLY A 82 8.44 18.93 2.61
C GLY A 82 7.91 17.67 3.31
N THR A 83 6.71 17.81 3.87
CA THR A 83 5.99 16.78 4.62
C THR A 83 4.53 16.75 4.19
N ILE A 84 3.83 15.68 4.56
CA ILE A 84 2.38 15.50 4.40
C ILE A 84 1.77 15.21 5.76
N ALA A 85 0.47 15.48 5.94
CA ALA A 85 -0.20 15.18 7.21
C ALA A 85 -0.45 13.67 7.38
N ASN A 86 -0.40 13.20 8.63
CA ASN A 86 -0.70 11.80 8.98
C ASN A 86 -2.09 11.36 8.50
N ALA A 87 -3.10 12.24 8.57
CA ALA A 87 -4.44 11.93 8.08
C ALA A 87 -4.47 11.53 6.59
N PHE A 88 -3.58 12.09 5.77
CA PHE A 88 -3.44 11.71 4.37
C PHE A 88 -2.69 10.39 4.20
N VAL A 89 -1.68 10.13 5.05
CA VAL A 89 -1.01 8.81 5.12
C VAL A 89 -2.05 7.72 5.45
N ASP A 90 -2.89 7.95 6.47
CA ASP A 90 -3.96 7.03 6.86
C ASP A 90 -4.95 6.77 5.72
N ASP A 91 -5.27 7.79 4.91
CA ASP A 91 -6.16 7.63 3.75
C ASP A 91 -5.52 6.76 2.65
N VAL A 92 -4.23 6.94 2.37
CA VAL A 92 -3.50 6.13 1.39
C VAL A 92 -3.47 4.67 1.82
N GLU A 93 -3.09 4.42 3.07
CA GLU A 93 -3.09 3.08 3.66
C GLU A 93 -4.48 2.45 3.63
N ARG A 94 -5.52 3.21 4.00
CA ARG A 94 -6.90 2.71 4.00
C ARG A 94 -7.33 2.27 2.60
N ARG A 95 -7.03 3.07 1.57
CA ARG A 95 -7.35 2.72 0.18
C ARG A 95 -6.58 1.47 -0.28
N LEU A 96 -5.29 1.39 0.05
CA LEU A 96 -4.48 0.23 -0.28
C LEU A 96 -5.03 -1.04 0.39
N ASN A 97 -5.29 -0.98 1.69
CA ASN A 97 -5.79 -2.12 2.46
C ASN A 97 -7.23 -2.49 2.11
N TYR A 98 -8.06 -1.55 1.65
CA TYR A 98 -9.36 -1.87 1.04
C TYR A 98 -9.21 -2.85 -0.13
N PHE A 99 -8.35 -2.54 -1.10
CA PHE A 99 -8.13 -3.41 -2.25
C PHE A 99 -7.51 -4.75 -1.85
N ARG A 100 -6.57 -4.75 -0.90
CA ARG A 100 -5.97 -5.99 -0.38
C ARG A 100 -7.02 -6.91 0.24
N ALA A 101 -7.91 -6.37 1.08
CA ALA A 101 -8.99 -7.12 1.71
C ALA A 101 -9.98 -7.69 0.66
N MET A 102 -10.36 -6.88 -0.33
CA MET A 102 -11.25 -7.32 -1.43
C MET A 102 -10.68 -8.48 -2.24
N CYS A 103 -9.34 -8.56 -2.34
CA CYS A 103 -8.63 -9.65 -3.00
C CYS A 103 -8.31 -10.84 -2.06
N GLY A 104 -8.77 -10.83 -0.81
CA GLY A 104 -8.48 -11.89 0.17
C GLY A 104 -7.01 -11.93 0.62
N VAL A 105 -6.26 -10.84 0.41
CA VAL A 105 -4.88 -10.68 0.86
C VAL A 105 -4.86 -9.94 2.20
N ASP A 106 -3.86 -10.22 3.04
CA ASP A 106 -3.69 -9.56 4.34
C ASP A 106 -3.70 -8.03 4.24
N ALA A 107 -4.68 -7.37 4.86
CA ALA A 107 -4.96 -5.94 4.74
C ALA A 107 -4.25 -5.11 5.83
N ASN A 108 -2.98 -5.42 6.08
CA ASN A 108 -2.13 -4.77 7.10
C ASN A 108 -0.92 -4.03 6.51
N ALA A 109 -1.00 -3.58 5.25
CA ALA A 109 0.08 -2.81 4.65
C ALA A 109 0.20 -1.43 5.32
N VAL A 110 1.42 -1.06 5.68
CA VAL A 110 1.77 0.23 6.29
C VAL A 110 2.66 0.99 5.32
N VAL A 111 2.30 2.22 4.98
CA VAL A 111 3.13 3.12 4.16
C VAL A 111 3.96 4.01 5.07
N ASN A 112 5.07 4.55 4.57
CA ASN A 112 6.00 5.36 5.37
C ASN A 112 6.50 4.66 6.66
N SER A 113 6.58 3.33 6.67
CA SER A 113 7.03 2.51 7.79
C SER A 113 8.53 2.64 8.15
N ASN A 114 9.22 3.63 7.59
CA ASN A 114 10.68 3.80 7.64
C ASN A 114 11.49 2.62 7.08
N ALA A 115 10.84 1.74 6.30
CA ALA A 115 11.55 0.71 5.57
C ALA A 115 12.55 1.34 4.58
N ASN A 116 13.76 0.80 4.51
CA ASN A 116 14.78 1.24 3.58
C ASN A 116 14.49 0.75 2.16
N VAL A 117 15.00 1.48 1.18
CA VAL A 117 14.97 1.10 -0.23
C VAL A 117 15.67 -0.24 -0.48
N LEU A 118 15.21 -0.96 -1.50
CA LEU A 118 15.89 -2.17 -1.97
C LEU A 118 17.13 -1.76 -2.78
N ILE A 119 18.28 -2.33 -2.44
CA ILE A 119 19.56 -2.00 -3.07
C ILE A 119 20.16 -3.25 -3.69
N ASN A 120 20.36 -3.21 -5.01
CA ASN A 120 21.26 -4.11 -5.70
C ASN A 120 22.68 -3.51 -5.60
N LEU A 121 23.65 -4.27 -5.08
CA LEU A 121 25.02 -3.76 -4.89
C LEU A 121 25.71 -3.39 -6.21
N LEU A 122 25.30 -4.03 -7.31
CA LEU A 122 25.80 -3.78 -8.65
C LEU A 122 25.09 -2.61 -9.35
N ASP A 123 24.06 -2.03 -8.74
CA ASP A 123 23.38 -0.85 -9.28
C ASP A 123 24.33 0.37 -9.24
N PRO A 124 24.65 0.98 -10.40
CA PRO A 124 25.47 2.19 -10.45
C PRO A 124 24.78 3.41 -9.84
N PHE A 125 23.45 3.39 -9.69
CA PHE A 125 22.63 4.46 -9.15
C PHE A 125 22.03 4.12 -7.78
N LYS A 126 22.66 3.20 -7.04
CA LYS A 126 22.19 2.86 -5.69
C LYS A 126 22.23 4.09 -4.75
N PRO A 127 21.16 4.36 -4.00
CA PRO A 127 21.18 5.34 -2.92
C PRO A 127 21.93 4.80 -1.69
N SER A 128 21.99 5.62 -0.63
CA SER A 128 22.49 5.17 0.68
C SER A 128 21.64 4.01 1.22
N LEU A 129 22.27 3.04 1.91
CA LEU A 129 21.58 1.94 2.60
C LEU A 129 20.56 2.43 3.65
N SER A 130 20.72 3.67 4.13
CA SER A 130 19.84 4.33 5.09
C SER A 130 18.68 5.10 4.44
N THR A 131 18.63 5.19 3.11
CA THR A 131 17.57 5.93 2.43
C THR A 131 16.24 5.20 2.61
N SER A 132 15.27 5.89 3.21
CA SER A 132 13.92 5.33 3.38
C SER A 132 13.17 5.29 2.04
N LYS A 133 12.26 4.32 1.89
CA LYS A 133 11.35 4.26 0.73
C LYS A 133 10.50 5.53 0.59
N ALA A 134 10.09 6.11 1.72
CA ALA A 134 9.29 7.34 1.73
C ALA A 134 10.06 8.53 1.17
N GLU A 135 11.32 8.71 1.60
CA GLU A 135 12.20 9.75 1.07
C GLU A 135 12.46 9.57 -0.42
N ALA A 136 12.79 8.34 -0.84
CA ALA A 136 13.02 8.02 -2.24
C ALA A 136 11.79 8.29 -3.12
N ALA A 137 10.60 7.89 -2.65
CA ALA A 137 9.33 8.14 -3.35
C ALA A 137 9.02 9.65 -3.48
N GLN A 138 9.28 10.44 -2.43
CA GLN A 138 9.12 11.90 -2.50
C GLN A 138 10.08 12.54 -3.51
N ASN A 139 11.35 12.12 -3.50
CA ASN A 139 12.33 12.58 -4.49
C ASN A 139 11.89 12.26 -5.93
N ALA A 140 11.40 11.04 -6.16
CA ALA A 140 10.88 10.62 -7.47
C ALA A 140 9.66 11.44 -7.90
N ALA A 141 8.69 11.63 -7.00
CA ALA A 141 7.49 12.43 -7.29
C ALA A 141 7.83 13.90 -7.62
N LEU A 142 8.84 14.47 -6.95
CA LEU A 142 9.29 15.83 -7.23
C LEU A 142 10.06 15.92 -8.56
N MET A 143 10.95 14.96 -8.86
CA MET A 143 11.59 14.83 -10.18
C MET A 143 10.52 14.74 -11.27
N LEU A 144 9.53 13.88 -11.09
CA LEU A 144 8.41 13.69 -12.02
C LEU A 144 7.61 14.98 -12.24
N SER A 145 7.33 15.74 -11.17
CA SER A 145 6.61 17.02 -11.27
C SER A 145 7.43 18.12 -11.98
N ARG A 146 8.75 18.14 -11.76
CA ARG A 146 9.65 19.20 -12.25
C ARG A 146 10.04 19.08 -13.72
N ASN A 147 9.82 17.94 -14.33
CA ASN A 147 10.16 17.69 -15.73
C ASN A 147 8.93 17.67 -16.65
N PHE A 148 7.74 17.99 -16.15
CA PHE A 148 6.55 18.13 -17.00
C PHE A 148 6.60 19.41 -17.85
N ASN A 149 6.47 19.25 -19.16
CA ASN A 149 6.34 20.36 -20.09
C ASN A 149 4.86 20.62 -20.39
N THR A 150 4.32 21.72 -19.85
CA THR A 150 2.91 22.10 -20.03
C THR A 150 2.55 22.48 -21.48
N THR A 151 3.53 22.84 -22.31
CA THR A 151 3.30 23.20 -23.71
C THR A 151 3.15 21.97 -24.60
N THR A 152 3.93 20.92 -24.34
CA THR A 152 3.96 19.71 -25.17
C THR A 152 3.25 18.52 -24.54
N GLY A 153 2.93 18.58 -23.24
CA GLY A 153 2.42 17.46 -22.47
C GLY A 153 3.46 16.38 -22.15
N ALA A 154 4.72 16.56 -22.58
CA ALA A 154 5.76 15.58 -22.36
C ALA A 154 6.25 15.57 -20.91
N ASN A 155 6.50 14.37 -20.36
CA ASN A 155 7.17 14.20 -19.08
C ASN A 155 8.24 13.08 -19.16
N PRO A 156 9.51 13.39 -19.46
CA PRO A 156 10.56 12.38 -19.56
C PRO A 156 10.88 11.70 -18.22
N ALA A 157 10.43 12.26 -17.09
CA ALA A 157 10.57 11.66 -15.77
C ALA A 157 9.46 10.63 -15.47
N MET A 158 8.41 10.53 -16.28
CA MET A 158 7.44 9.44 -16.24
C MET A 158 8.05 8.18 -16.89
N SER A 159 9.00 7.56 -16.19
CA SER A 159 9.76 6.41 -16.68
C SER A 159 10.35 5.65 -15.50
N HIS A 160 10.46 4.33 -15.61
CA HIS A 160 11.20 3.48 -14.68
C HIS A 160 12.73 3.56 -14.89
N ASN A 161 13.19 4.24 -15.94
CA ASN A 161 14.62 4.51 -16.16
C ASN A 161 14.84 5.99 -16.52
N PRO A 162 14.61 6.93 -15.58
CA PRO A 162 14.74 8.35 -15.84
C PRO A 162 16.22 8.72 -16.07
N PRO A 163 16.55 9.46 -17.16
CA PRO A 163 17.91 9.93 -17.41
C PRO A 163 18.47 10.80 -16.29
N SER A 164 19.77 10.69 -16.03
CA SER A 164 20.46 11.48 -14.99
C SER A 164 20.55 12.98 -15.28
N SER A 165 20.20 13.41 -16.49
CA SER A 165 20.11 14.82 -16.88
C SER A 165 18.84 15.52 -16.40
N LEU A 166 17.86 14.77 -15.87
CA LEU A 166 16.58 15.34 -15.45
C LEU A 166 16.71 16.19 -14.20
N ILE A 167 15.87 17.23 -14.12
CA ILE A 167 15.85 18.14 -12.98
C ILE A 167 15.35 17.38 -11.75
N GLY A 168 16.11 17.43 -10.65
CA GLY A 168 15.77 16.72 -9.42
C GLY A 168 16.09 15.21 -9.46
N TRP A 169 16.80 14.75 -10.49
CA TRP A 169 17.34 13.40 -10.50
C TRP A 169 18.32 13.19 -9.34
N SER A 170 18.23 12.03 -8.71
CA SER A 170 19.16 11.54 -7.70
C SER A 170 19.13 10.01 -7.69
N PRO A 171 20.15 9.33 -7.12
CA PRO A 171 20.11 7.89 -6.88
C PRO A 171 18.83 7.42 -6.17
N SER A 172 18.32 8.19 -5.21
CA SER A 172 17.09 7.86 -4.49
C SER A 172 15.83 8.08 -5.33
N ALA A 173 15.75 9.17 -6.11
CA ALA A 173 14.65 9.40 -7.05
C ALA A 173 14.59 8.31 -8.13
N TRP A 174 15.75 7.97 -8.71
CA TRP A 174 15.88 6.91 -9.71
C TRP A 174 15.47 5.56 -9.13
N ASN A 175 15.94 5.20 -7.92
CA ASN A 175 15.61 3.92 -7.30
C ASN A 175 14.11 3.76 -7.03
N ALA A 176 13.43 4.81 -6.54
CA ALA A 176 11.98 4.77 -6.37
C ALA A 176 11.23 4.70 -7.71
N ALA A 177 11.71 5.41 -8.73
CA ALA A 177 11.15 5.31 -10.08
C ALA A 177 11.33 3.90 -10.65
N ALA A 178 12.49 3.28 -10.50
CA ALA A 178 12.80 1.95 -11.05
C ALA A 178 12.02 0.81 -10.38
N ASN A 179 11.61 0.96 -9.12
CA ASN A 179 11.02 -0.12 -8.31
C ASN A 179 9.58 0.14 -7.83
N GLY A 180 9.01 1.31 -8.13
CA GLY A 180 7.70 1.73 -7.61
C GLY A 180 6.69 2.04 -8.72
N ASN A 181 5.41 2.03 -8.37
CA ASN A 181 4.34 2.48 -9.28
C ASN A 181 4.35 4.01 -9.37
N LEU A 182 4.20 4.52 -10.60
CA LEU A 182 4.23 5.95 -10.90
C LEU A 182 2.86 6.45 -11.32
N ALA A 183 2.47 7.61 -10.80
CA ALA A 183 1.27 8.32 -11.21
C ALA A 183 1.60 9.79 -11.46
N PHE A 184 0.90 10.40 -12.43
CA PHE A 184 0.95 11.83 -12.71
C PHE A 184 -0.44 12.36 -12.99
N GLY A 185 -0.71 13.59 -12.52
CA GLY A 185 -2.05 14.17 -12.54
C GLY A 185 -2.99 13.65 -11.46
N VAL A 186 -2.64 12.54 -10.79
CA VAL A 186 -3.36 11.97 -9.64
C VAL A 186 -2.37 11.59 -8.53
N PHE A 187 -2.81 11.61 -7.28
CA PHE A 187 -1.98 11.29 -6.11
C PHE A 187 -2.79 10.60 -5.01
N GLY A 188 -2.08 10.07 -4.01
CA GLY A 188 -2.68 9.52 -2.80
C GLY A 188 -3.65 8.36 -3.07
N PRO A 189 -4.80 8.29 -2.36
CA PRO A 189 -5.83 7.28 -2.60
C PRO A 189 -6.33 7.20 -4.05
N GLY A 190 -6.39 8.33 -4.76
CA GLY A 190 -6.75 8.34 -6.17
C GLY A 190 -5.75 7.55 -7.01
N ALA A 191 -4.44 7.77 -6.81
CA ALA A 191 -3.41 7.03 -7.53
C ALA A 191 -3.46 5.53 -7.24
N VAL A 192 -3.72 5.13 -5.99
CA VAL A 192 -3.93 3.72 -5.63
C VAL A 192 -5.10 3.11 -6.39
N THR A 193 -6.15 3.88 -6.67
CA THR A 193 -7.30 3.41 -7.45
C THR A 193 -6.93 3.25 -8.91
N GLU A 194 -6.26 4.23 -9.49
CA GLU A 194 -5.82 4.16 -10.88
C GLU A 194 -4.87 2.99 -11.12
N TYR A 195 -3.97 2.67 -10.18
CA TYR A 195 -3.13 1.47 -10.27
C TYR A 195 -3.92 0.16 -10.32
N MET A 196 -5.13 0.12 -9.75
CA MET A 196 -5.98 -1.07 -9.75
C MET A 196 -6.90 -1.12 -10.98
N LEU A 197 -7.19 0.04 -11.57
CA LEU A 197 -7.96 0.16 -12.81
C LEU A 197 -7.10 -0.04 -14.05
N GLU A 198 -5.81 0.29 -13.96
CA GLU A 198 -4.86 0.17 -15.07
C GLU A 198 -4.78 -1.27 -15.54
N GLU A 199 -5.49 -1.56 -16.63
CA GLU A 199 -5.31 -2.77 -17.40
C GLU A 199 -4.08 -2.58 -18.30
N LEU A 200 -3.10 -3.47 -18.17
CA LEU A 200 -1.93 -3.49 -19.05
C LEU A 200 -2.43 -3.62 -20.49
N SER A 201 -2.36 -2.55 -21.28
CA SER A 201 -2.85 -2.54 -22.67
C SER A 201 -2.14 -3.57 -23.58
N SER A 202 -1.04 -4.16 -23.10
CA SER A 202 -0.40 -5.31 -23.69
C SER A 202 0.41 -6.08 -22.64
N GLY A 203 0.50 -7.41 -22.78
CA GLY A 203 1.35 -8.29 -21.96
C GLY A 203 2.87 -8.04 -22.06
N THR A 204 3.28 -6.86 -22.51
CA THR A 204 4.66 -6.39 -22.66
C THR A 204 5.04 -5.28 -21.68
N ALA A 205 4.12 -4.84 -20.81
CA ALA A 205 4.42 -3.90 -19.73
C ALA A 205 4.98 -4.59 -18.45
N VAL A 206 5.58 -5.77 -18.61
CA VAL A 206 6.70 -6.12 -17.75
C VAL A 206 7.88 -5.29 -18.22
N SER A 207 8.32 -4.36 -17.38
CA SER A 207 9.75 -4.08 -17.29
C SER A 207 10.50 -5.40 -17.46
N SER A 208 11.53 -5.47 -18.32
CA SER A 208 12.29 -6.70 -18.60
C SER A 208 13.02 -7.29 -17.38
N TRP A 209 12.67 -6.81 -16.18
CA TRP A 209 13.20 -7.15 -14.86
C TRP A 209 12.24 -7.99 -14.01
N ASN A 210 11.04 -8.33 -14.50
CA ASN A 210 10.16 -9.33 -13.88
C ASN A 210 10.35 -10.70 -14.52
#